data_AF-A0A0D7AJP5-F1
#
_entry.id   AF-A0A0D7AJP5-F1
#
_cell.length_a   1.000
_cell.length_b   1.000
_cell.length_c   1.000
_cell.angle_alpha   90.00
_cell.angle_beta   90.00
_cell.angle_gamma   90.00
#
_symmetry.space_group_name_H-M   'P 1'
#
loop_
_entity.id
_entity.type
_entity.pdbx_description
1 polymer ?
#
loop_
_entity_poly.entity_id
_entity_poly.type
_entity_poly.pdbx_seq_one_letter_code
_entity_poly.pdbx_strand_id
1 'polypeptide(L)'
;MSPHIVSSSNHDLPSRPKKRSHDADDPHVRRDASMDRSPTPERPKKTLSKRLRTISAVDAKGKRVKTTKSSAANEEDADFDLGLLLNDLPATSLRGVLTALIDADPSLRKRVLSFIPAPTLQTALAALADASKRLHEAHPYSFSSSSSSSAFSQTSSFSAIGASAFSIHPFSSVALPGASGAHMRDSYITSRLEAPIQVFVSTCLRYLPYFSFAKPTSIAAQPFASSATQHHSALISAYDNHTKAKLVENYMFLAALTGHYASQPAVVHQPLASHLLERLGQEWHAWVDETDAQINKQGAMLARSEAEEWTNFLDSVATSGSPELSRVMRGVRDKWSSRLGWLIGRTPMVE
;
A
#
# COMPACT_ATOMS: atom_id res chain seq x y z
N MET A 1 -44.60 -52.55 11.66
CA MET A 1 -44.62 -53.36 10.42
C MET A 1 -44.08 -52.47 9.32
N SER A 2 -42.80 -52.64 8.99
CA SER A 2 -42.08 -51.85 7.98
C SER A 2 -41.69 -52.78 6.83
N PRO A 3 -41.85 -52.36 5.56
CA PRO A 3 -41.14 -52.99 4.47
C PRO A 3 -39.92 -52.20 4.05
N HIS A 4 -38.82 -52.93 3.91
CA HIS A 4 -37.57 -52.61 3.22
C HIS A 4 -37.77 -52.48 1.70
N ILE A 5 -36.84 -51.79 1.01
CA ILE A 5 -36.34 -51.94 -0.39
C ILE A 5 -35.58 -50.63 -0.73
N VAL A 6 -34.42 -50.52 -1.38
CA VAL A 6 -33.37 -51.40 -1.92
C VAL A 6 -32.13 -50.51 -2.15
N SER A 7 -30.93 -51.06 -1.92
CA SER A 7 -29.62 -50.50 -2.24
C SER A 7 -29.39 -50.28 -3.75
N SER A 8 -28.57 -49.29 -4.09
CA SER A 8 -27.73 -49.36 -5.30
C SER A 8 -26.38 -48.72 -5.03
N SER A 9 -25.41 -49.61 -4.86
CA SER A 9 -23.97 -49.38 -4.88
C SER A 9 -23.50 -49.25 -6.32
N ASN A 10 -22.58 -48.32 -6.63
CA ASN A 10 -21.74 -48.42 -7.82
C ASN A 10 -20.34 -47.83 -7.57
N HIS A 11 -19.42 -48.76 -7.37
CA HIS A 11 -18.04 -48.87 -7.85
C HIS A 11 -17.10 -47.65 -7.98
N ASP A 12 -16.04 -47.72 -7.17
CA ASP A 12 -14.66 -47.31 -7.47
C ASP A 12 -14.14 -47.77 -8.84
N LEU A 13 -13.26 -46.97 -9.47
CA LEU A 13 -11.85 -47.33 -9.75
C LEU A 13 -11.07 -46.14 -10.39
N PRO A 14 -9.72 -46.08 -10.25
CA PRO A 14 -8.86 -44.95 -10.60
C PRO A 14 -8.19 -45.09 -11.98
N SER A 15 -7.87 -43.98 -12.66
CA SER A 15 -6.95 -44.01 -13.82
C SER A 15 -6.01 -42.78 -13.92
N ARG A 16 -4.76 -42.99 -13.50
CA ARG A 16 -3.53 -42.50 -14.16
C ARG A 16 -2.90 -43.74 -14.82
N PRO A 17 -2.04 -43.69 -15.87
CA PRO A 17 -1.15 -42.60 -16.29
C PRO A 17 -1.04 -42.39 -17.82
N LYS A 18 -0.34 -41.35 -18.30
CA LYS A 18 0.40 -41.41 -19.58
C LYS A 18 1.53 -40.37 -19.70
N LYS A 19 2.75 -40.89 -19.57
CA LYS A 19 4.01 -40.33 -20.10
C LYS A 19 4.01 -40.43 -21.63
N ARG A 20 4.42 -39.36 -22.32
CA ARG A 20 5.04 -39.33 -23.66
C ARG A 20 6.13 -38.26 -23.54
N SER A 21 7.40 -38.57 -23.29
CA SER A 21 8.38 -39.21 -24.18
C SER A 21 8.43 -38.53 -25.56
N HIS A 22 9.29 -37.52 -25.68
CA HIS A 22 9.83 -37.07 -26.95
C HIS A 22 11.31 -36.72 -26.73
N ASP A 23 12.15 -37.75 -26.87
CA ASP A 23 13.56 -37.62 -27.22
C ASP A 23 13.63 -37.54 -28.75
N ALA A 24 14.34 -36.55 -29.26
CA ALA A 24 14.99 -36.59 -30.57
C ALA A 24 16.20 -35.65 -30.51
N ASP A 25 17.36 -36.30 -30.51
CA ASP A 25 18.71 -35.79 -30.63
C ASP A 25 18.88 -34.71 -31.70
N ASP A 26 19.56 -33.61 -31.36
CA ASP A 26 20.24 -32.77 -32.35
C ASP A 26 21.65 -32.41 -31.85
N PRO A 27 22.70 -33.12 -32.33
CA PRO A 27 24.09 -32.76 -32.07
C PRO A 27 24.62 -31.85 -33.18
N HIS A 28 25.46 -30.89 -32.76
CA HIS A 28 26.30 -29.99 -33.58
C HIS A 28 25.71 -28.60 -33.92
N VAL A 29 26.01 -27.59 -33.10
CA VAL A 29 26.92 -26.50 -33.52
C VAL A 29 27.66 -25.97 -32.29
N ARG A 30 28.97 -26.24 -32.25
CA ARG A 30 29.94 -25.45 -31.49
C ARG A 30 30.05 -24.07 -32.15
N ARG A 31 29.84 -22.99 -31.38
CA ARG A 31 30.59 -21.75 -31.63
C ARG A 31 30.77 -20.96 -30.34
N ASP A 32 31.95 -21.15 -29.77
CA ASP A 32 32.66 -20.13 -29.02
C ASP A 32 32.57 -18.78 -29.74
N ALA A 33 32.02 -17.79 -29.05
CA ALA A 33 32.32 -16.39 -29.25
C ALA A 33 32.34 -15.73 -27.87
N SER A 34 33.53 -15.78 -27.26
CA SER A 34 34.21 -14.65 -26.63
C SER A 34 33.29 -13.54 -26.09
N MET A 35 33.17 -13.45 -24.77
CA MET A 35 34.01 -12.59 -23.92
C MET A 35 33.77 -11.08 -24.11
N ASP A 36 33.66 -10.41 -22.97
CA ASP A 36 33.78 -8.96 -22.79
C ASP A 36 32.68 -8.05 -23.35
N ARG A 37 31.63 -7.90 -22.55
CA ARG A 37 31.05 -6.57 -22.32
C ARG A 37 30.87 -6.32 -20.83
N SER A 38 31.91 -5.79 -20.21
CA SER A 38 31.83 -5.10 -18.93
C SER A 38 30.74 -4.03 -19.01
N PRO A 39 29.81 -3.92 -18.04
CA PRO A 39 28.93 -2.77 -17.97
C PRO A 39 29.76 -1.55 -17.55
N THR A 40 30.02 -0.67 -18.51
CA THR A 40 30.60 0.65 -18.26
C THR A 40 29.66 1.42 -17.31
N PRO A 41 30.15 1.99 -16.19
CA PRO A 41 29.32 2.83 -15.35
C PRO A 41 28.98 4.11 -16.11
N GLU A 42 27.70 4.29 -16.42
CA GLU A 42 27.19 5.50 -17.05
C GLU A 42 27.48 6.71 -16.16
N ARG A 43 28.33 7.59 -16.70
CA ARG A 43 28.72 8.87 -16.12
C ARG A 43 27.49 9.80 -16.10
N PRO A 44 27.03 10.29 -14.94
CA PRO A 44 25.95 11.27 -14.89
C PRO A 44 26.38 12.56 -15.60
N LYS A 45 25.74 12.86 -16.74
CA LYS A 45 25.89 14.15 -17.43
C LYS A 45 25.25 15.24 -16.57
N LYS A 46 26.07 15.89 -15.75
CA LYS A 46 25.76 17.18 -15.11
C LYS A 46 25.54 18.22 -16.21
N THR A 47 24.31 18.44 -16.62
CA THR A 47 23.94 19.65 -17.37
C THR A 47 23.83 20.80 -16.37
N LEU A 48 24.83 21.69 -16.41
CA LEU A 48 24.79 22.98 -15.75
C LEU A 48 23.65 23.80 -16.37
N SER A 49 22.56 24.01 -15.62
CA SER A 49 21.62 25.09 -15.91
C SER A 49 22.33 26.43 -15.68
N LYS A 50 22.77 27.02 -16.80
CA LYS A 50 23.29 28.39 -16.85
C LYS A 50 22.19 29.35 -16.41
N ARG A 51 22.52 30.15 -15.39
CA ARG A 51 21.74 31.29 -14.88
C ARG A 51 21.46 32.25 -16.05
N LEU A 52 20.20 32.37 -16.48
CA LEU A 52 19.77 33.50 -17.30
C LEU A 52 19.55 34.68 -16.36
N ARG A 53 20.58 35.52 -16.29
CA ARG A 53 20.55 36.85 -15.69
C ARG A 53 19.82 37.77 -16.67
N THR A 54 18.52 37.96 -16.49
CA THR A 54 17.77 39.03 -17.18
C THR A 54 18.12 40.35 -16.53
N ILE A 55 19.05 41.05 -17.17
CA ILE A 55 19.29 42.48 -17.04
C ILE A 55 18.05 43.21 -17.58
N SER A 56 17.34 43.88 -16.68
CA SER A 56 16.37 44.92 -17.02
C SER A 56 17.09 46.26 -16.96
N ALA A 57 17.26 46.90 -18.11
CA ALA A 57 17.68 48.29 -18.22
C ALA A 57 17.31 48.83 -19.60
N VAL A 58 16.20 49.57 -19.68
CA VAL A 58 16.13 50.79 -20.51
C VAL A 58 15.25 51.81 -19.78
N ASP A 59 15.87 52.93 -19.48
CA ASP A 59 15.33 54.19 -18.97
C ASP A 59 14.19 54.78 -19.81
N ALA A 60 13.26 55.49 -19.16
CA ALA A 60 12.98 56.89 -19.47
C ALA A 60 12.03 57.57 -18.45
N LYS A 61 12.61 58.47 -17.65
CA LYS A 61 12.24 59.89 -17.57
C LYS A 61 10.92 60.27 -16.83
N GLY A 62 11.05 60.77 -15.60
CA GLY A 62 9.98 61.58 -15.01
C GLY A 62 10.16 62.04 -13.56
N LYS A 63 10.74 63.22 -13.38
CA LYS A 63 10.37 64.23 -12.35
C LYS A 63 10.83 64.03 -10.89
N ARG A 64 12.03 64.56 -10.68
CA ARG A 64 12.57 65.24 -9.49
C ARG A 64 11.51 66.00 -8.66
N VAL A 65 11.30 65.62 -7.40
CA VAL A 65 10.92 66.52 -6.29
C VAL A 65 11.80 66.18 -5.09
N LYS A 66 12.37 67.25 -4.53
CA LYS A 66 13.37 67.30 -3.45
C LYS A 66 12.65 67.71 -2.15
N THR A 67 13.29 67.38 -1.01
CA THR A 67 13.00 67.82 0.38
C THR A 67 11.97 66.93 1.09
N THR A 68 12.15 66.44 2.32
CA THR A 68 12.86 66.98 3.50
C THR A 68 13.32 65.85 4.44
N LYS A 69 14.49 66.06 5.04
CA LYS A 69 15.04 65.34 6.20
C LYS A 69 14.27 65.71 7.46
N SER A 70 13.72 64.71 8.15
CA SER A 70 13.43 64.77 9.60
C SER A 70 13.73 63.41 10.22
N SER A 71 14.91 63.34 10.81
CA SER A 71 15.30 62.41 11.85
C SER A 71 14.56 62.77 13.15
N ALA A 72 13.81 61.83 13.74
CA ALA A 72 13.81 61.54 15.17
C ALA A 72 12.71 60.52 15.54
N ALA A 73 13.21 59.38 16.04
CA ALA A 73 12.76 58.69 17.24
C ALA A 73 11.47 57.86 17.26
N ASN A 74 11.69 56.59 17.60
CA ASN A 74 10.85 55.73 18.42
C ASN A 74 9.49 55.29 17.87
N GLU A 75 9.55 54.30 17.00
CA GLU A 75 8.80 53.06 17.21
C GLU A 75 9.79 51.92 16.97
N GLU A 76 10.50 51.53 18.03
CA GLU A 76 11.20 50.25 18.11
C GLU A 76 10.17 49.13 18.23
N ASP A 77 9.26 49.03 17.27
CA ASP A 77 8.75 47.71 16.91
C ASP A 77 9.93 47.06 16.23
N ALA A 78 10.69 46.32 17.03
CA ALA A 78 11.65 45.37 16.53
C ALA A 78 10.87 44.49 15.56
N ASP A 79 10.99 44.83 14.28
CA ASP A 79 10.68 44.00 13.12
C ASP A 79 11.69 42.84 13.22
N PHE A 80 11.52 42.05 14.28
CA PHE A 80 12.21 40.81 14.53
C PHE A 80 11.84 40.02 13.31
N ASP A 81 12.83 39.84 12.43
CA ASP A 81 12.68 39.12 11.18
C ASP A 81 11.96 37.81 11.48
N LEU A 82 10.64 37.81 11.30
CA LEU A 82 9.79 36.70 11.68
C LEU A 82 10.21 35.47 10.88
N GLY A 83 10.75 35.70 9.68
CA GLY A 83 11.39 34.69 8.85
C GLY A 83 12.65 34.07 9.47
N LEU A 84 13.48 34.84 10.17
CA LEU A 84 14.66 34.32 10.89
C LEU A 84 14.24 33.52 12.13
N LEU A 85 13.27 34.01 12.92
CA LEU A 85 12.73 33.24 14.05
C LEU A 85 12.02 31.96 13.59
N LEU A 86 11.22 32.02 12.53
CA LEU A 86 10.55 30.84 11.97
C LEU A 86 11.54 29.83 11.39
N ASN A 87 12.70 30.29 10.91
CA ASN A 87 13.76 29.41 10.40
C ASN A 87 14.57 28.77 11.54
N ASP A 88 14.68 29.43 12.70
CA ASP A 88 15.37 28.91 13.89
C ASP A 88 14.47 28.02 14.77
N LEU A 89 13.15 28.05 14.55
CA LEU A 89 12.22 27.19 15.29
C LEU A 89 12.34 25.72 14.85
N PRO A 90 12.39 24.76 15.79
CA PRO A 90 12.33 23.35 15.44
C PRO A 90 10.99 23.02 14.75
N ALA A 91 11.04 22.15 13.74
CA ALA A 91 9.88 21.81 12.91
C ALA A 91 8.66 21.31 13.72
N THR A 92 8.90 20.73 14.90
CA THR A 92 7.86 20.30 15.84
C THR A 92 7.06 21.48 16.42
N SER A 93 7.73 22.59 16.74
CA SER A 93 7.11 23.82 17.27
C SER A 93 6.38 24.60 16.17
N LEU A 94 6.95 24.64 14.96
CA LEU A 94 6.31 25.31 13.81
C LEU A 94 4.96 24.68 13.47
N ARG A 95 4.87 23.34 13.49
CA ARG A 95 3.59 22.64 13.28
C ARG A 95 2.55 23.05 14.33
N GLY A 96 2.93 23.15 15.60
CA GLY A 96 2.04 23.56 16.68
C GLY A 96 1.49 24.98 16.49
N VAL A 97 2.36 25.93 16.14
CA VAL A 97 1.97 27.31 15.83
C VAL A 97 1.05 27.38 14.61
N LEU A 98 1.36 26.64 13.55
CA LEU A 98 0.56 26.60 12.32
C LEU A 98 -0.82 25.98 12.58
N THR A 99 -0.91 24.95 13.43
CA THR A 99 -2.19 24.39 13.88
C THR A 99 -3.00 25.42 14.69
N ALA A 100 -2.38 26.10 15.65
CA ALA A 100 -3.06 27.14 16.43
C ALA A 100 -3.56 28.31 15.55
N LEU A 101 -2.79 28.70 14.53
CA LEU A 101 -3.19 29.72 13.56
C LEU A 101 -4.32 29.26 12.64
N ILE A 102 -4.32 27.98 12.22
CA ILE A 102 -5.42 27.39 11.45
C ILE A 102 -6.71 27.31 12.28
N ASP A 103 -6.60 27.00 13.57
CA ASP A 103 -7.75 26.93 14.48
C ASP A 103 -8.33 28.33 14.77
N ALA A 104 -7.47 29.34 14.86
CA ALA A 104 -7.87 30.73 15.06
C ALA A 104 -8.47 31.37 13.79
N ASP A 105 -7.92 31.05 12.60
CA ASP A 105 -8.44 31.53 11.31
C ASP A 105 -8.63 30.37 10.31
N PRO A 106 -9.86 29.83 10.18
CA PRO A 106 -10.14 28.74 9.25
C PRO A 106 -10.05 29.16 7.78
N SER A 107 -10.02 30.45 7.46
CA SER A 107 -9.84 30.93 6.08
C SER A 107 -8.40 30.72 5.59
N LEU A 108 -7.42 30.81 6.51
CA LEU A 108 -6.00 30.55 6.25
C LEU A 108 -5.77 29.12 5.75
N ARG A 109 -6.56 28.16 6.24
CA ARG A 109 -6.49 26.75 5.87
C ARG A 109 -6.55 26.55 4.36
N LYS A 110 -7.49 27.19 3.66
CA LYS A 110 -7.65 27.04 2.20
C LYS A 110 -6.43 27.56 1.46
N ARG A 111 -5.87 28.67 1.92
CA ARG A 111 -4.71 29.32 1.33
C ARG A 111 -3.43 28.49 1.54
N VAL A 112 -3.19 28.02 2.76
CA VAL A 112 -2.06 27.12 3.07
C VAL A 112 -2.17 25.81 2.28
N LEU A 113 -3.37 25.22 2.20
CA LEU A 113 -3.58 24.00 1.42
C LEU A 113 -3.34 24.18 -0.07
N SER A 114 -3.52 25.38 -0.63
CA SER A 114 -3.17 25.66 -2.04
C SER A 114 -1.66 25.70 -2.31
N PHE A 115 -0.85 25.91 -1.27
CA PHE A 115 0.62 25.95 -1.38
C PHE A 115 1.29 24.61 -1.12
N ILE A 116 0.59 23.66 -0.48
CA ILE A 116 1.15 22.33 -0.21
C ILE A 116 0.87 21.44 -1.43
N PRO A 117 1.90 20.93 -2.12
CA PRO A 117 1.69 20.01 -3.22
C PRO A 117 1.02 18.74 -2.69
N ALA A 118 -0.01 18.27 -3.39
CA ALA A 118 -0.67 17.03 -3.05
C ALA A 118 0.36 15.88 -3.05
N PRO A 119 0.28 14.93 -2.10
CA PRO A 119 1.17 13.79 -2.07
C PRO A 119 1.00 13.00 -3.37
N THR A 120 2.13 12.69 -4.02
CA THR A 120 2.10 11.87 -5.24
C THR A 120 1.72 10.42 -4.90
N LEU A 121 1.14 9.70 -5.86
CA LEU A 121 0.85 8.27 -5.72
C LEU A 121 2.08 7.49 -5.26
N GLN A 122 3.25 7.76 -5.86
CA GLN A 122 4.51 7.11 -5.51
C GLN A 122 4.91 7.35 -4.05
N THR A 123 4.74 8.58 -3.55
CA THR A 123 5.00 8.89 -2.14
C THR A 123 4.05 8.15 -1.20
N ALA A 124 2.76 8.06 -1.57
CA ALA A 124 1.77 7.34 -0.77
C ALA A 124 2.04 5.83 -0.75
N LEU A 125 2.37 5.24 -1.90
CA LEU A 125 2.73 3.82 -2.02
C LEU A 125 4.00 3.49 -1.23
N ALA A 126 5.04 4.32 -1.32
CA ALA A 126 6.28 4.14 -0.57
C ALA A 126 6.04 4.21 0.94
N ALA A 127 5.29 5.22 1.41
CA ALA A 127 4.96 5.37 2.83
C ALA A 127 4.13 4.19 3.36
N LEU A 128 3.21 3.66 2.55
CA LEU A 128 2.40 2.50 2.90
C LEU A 128 3.23 1.23 2.94
N ALA A 129 4.14 1.03 1.98
CA ALA A 129 5.08 -0.08 1.95
C ALA A 129 5.99 -0.06 3.19
N ASP A 130 6.57 1.10 3.54
CA ASP A 130 7.42 1.27 4.72
C ASP A 130 6.67 0.97 6.02
N ALA A 131 5.43 1.48 6.15
CA ALA A 131 4.59 1.21 7.32
C ALA A 131 4.22 -0.28 7.42
N SER A 132 3.90 -0.92 6.29
CA SER A 132 3.59 -2.36 6.24
C SER A 132 4.80 -3.23 6.60
N LYS A 133 5.99 -2.84 6.13
CA LYS A 133 7.25 -3.52 6.42
C LYS A 133 7.60 -3.40 7.89
N ARG A 134 7.47 -2.20 8.47
CA ARG A 134 7.67 -1.96 9.90
C ARG A 134 6.73 -2.79 10.77
N LEU A 135 5.47 -2.94 10.35
CA LEU A 135 4.49 -3.79 11.02
C LEU A 135 4.89 -5.28 10.94
N HIS A 136 5.36 -5.72 9.79
CA HIS A 136 5.83 -7.10 9.58
C HIS A 136 7.10 -7.43 10.39
N GLU A 137 8.06 -6.51 10.45
CA GLU A 137 9.32 -6.65 11.20
C GLU A 137 9.11 -6.59 12.72
N ALA A 138 8.06 -5.94 13.20
CA ALA A 138 7.73 -5.90 14.62
C ALA A 138 7.22 -7.25 15.15
N HIS A 139 6.85 -8.18 14.28
CA HIS A 139 6.38 -9.50 14.67
C HIS A 139 7.54 -10.34 15.23
N PRO A 140 7.50 -10.85 16.47
CA PRO A 140 8.66 -11.49 17.12
C PRO A 140 9.20 -12.76 16.44
N TYR A 141 8.50 -13.29 15.43
CA TYR A 141 8.85 -14.53 14.73
C TYR A 141 9.10 -14.35 13.23
N SER A 142 9.04 -13.14 12.68
CA SER A 142 9.35 -12.91 11.25
C SER A 142 10.83 -13.09 10.91
N PHE A 143 11.72 -13.14 11.92
CA PHE A 143 13.16 -13.41 11.75
C PHE A 143 13.57 -14.89 11.88
N SER A 144 12.66 -15.82 12.16
CA SER A 144 13.04 -17.19 12.55
C SER A 144 13.38 -18.14 11.39
N SER A 145 13.42 -17.66 10.14
CA SER A 145 13.61 -18.52 8.96
C SER A 145 14.97 -18.38 8.27
N SER A 146 15.88 -17.54 8.78
CA SER A 146 17.16 -17.25 8.11
C SER A 146 18.39 -17.94 8.74
N SER A 147 18.23 -18.70 9.83
CA SER A 147 19.33 -19.37 10.52
C SER A 147 19.37 -20.88 10.26
N SER A 148 19.34 -21.27 8.99
CA SER A 148 19.68 -22.64 8.54
C SER A 148 20.51 -22.61 7.26
N SER A 149 21.70 -22.02 7.33
CA SER A 149 22.83 -22.51 6.52
C SER A 149 24.19 -22.02 7.05
N SER A 150 24.97 -23.00 7.51
CA SER A 150 26.40 -23.12 7.24
C SER A 150 27.37 -22.10 7.85
N ALA A 151 27.90 -22.41 9.03
CA ALA A 151 29.35 -22.47 9.22
C ALA A 151 29.70 -23.15 10.56
N PHE A 152 30.71 -24.03 10.50
CA PHE A 152 31.55 -24.46 11.61
C PHE A 152 31.18 -25.75 12.38
N SER A 153 31.37 -26.89 11.72
CA SER A 153 32.17 -28.00 12.27
C SER A 153 32.51 -29.03 11.18
N GLN A 154 33.50 -28.68 10.35
CA GLN A 154 34.33 -29.67 9.70
C GLN A 154 35.18 -30.35 10.79
N THR A 155 34.80 -31.55 11.21
CA THR A 155 35.76 -32.50 11.77
C THR A 155 35.75 -33.73 10.87
N SER A 156 36.73 -33.72 9.98
CA SER A 156 37.39 -34.85 9.32
C SER A 156 37.02 -36.24 9.84
N SER A 157 36.55 -37.03 8.87
CA SER A 157 36.76 -38.46 8.69
C SER A 157 37.92 -39.07 9.48
N PHE A 158 37.61 -40.06 10.32
CA PHE A 158 38.36 -41.30 10.33
C PHE A 158 37.36 -42.46 10.44
N SER A 159 37.42 -43.38 9.47
CA SER A 159 36.80 -44.70 9.60
C SER A 159 37.85 -45.63 10.18
N ALA A 160 37.56 -46.25 11.32
CA ALA A 160 38.22 -47.48 11.75
C ALA A 160 37.33 -48.25 12.74
N ILE A 161 36.77 -49.37 12.24
CA ILE A 161 36.73 -50.70 12.85
C ILE A 161 36.52 -50.76 14.38
N GLY A 162 35.40 -51.34 14.80
CA GLY A 162 35.29 -51.81 16.18
C GLY A 162 33.89 -52.28 16.55
N ALA A 163 33.75 -53.59 16.70
CA ALA A 163 32.59 -54.25 17.27
C ALA A 163 32.15 -53.62 18.61
N SER A 164 30.85 -53.63 18.89
CA SER A 164 30.23 -54.20 20.11
C SER A 164 28.87 -53.56 20.37
N ALA A 165 27.89 -54.46 20.49
CA ALA A 165 26.58 -54.25 21.07
C ALA A 165 26.57 -53.31 22.28
N PHE A 166 25.71 -52.29 22.26
CA PHE A 166 25.00 -51.81 23.44
C PHE A 166 23.62 -51.27 23.02
N SER A 167 22.58 -51.90 23.55
CA SER A 167 21.19 -51.44 23.52
C SER A 167 21.07 -50.05 24.13
N ILE A 168 20.47 -49.10 23.40
CA ILE A 168 19.94 -47.86 23.97
C ILE A 168 18.50 -47.71 23.50
N HIS A 169 17.61 -47.56 24.48
CA HIS A 169 16.17 -47.61 24.42
C HIS A 169 15.51 -46.66 23.40
N PRO A 170 14.36 -47.02 22.79
CA PRO A 170 13.46 -46.04 22.21
C PRO A 170 12.80 -45.28 23.37
N PHE A 171 13.24 -44.05 23.62
CA PHE A 171 12.49 -43.14 24.48
C PHE A 171 11.18 -42.78 23.78
N SER A 172 10.09 -43.40 24.22
CA SER A 172 8.73 -42.91 23.99
C SER A 172 8.65 -41.47 24.46
N SER A 173 8.57 -40.53 23.51
CA SER A 173 8.22 -39.15 23.77
C SER A 173 6.75 -39.11 24.21
N VAL A 174 6.56 -39.07 25.54
CA VAL A 174 5.29 -38.73 26.17
C VAL A 174 4.88 -37.34 25.67
N ALA A 175 3.80 -37.28 24.90
CA ALA A 175 3.13 -36.04 24.56
C ALA A 175 2.52 -35.45 25.85
N LEU A 176 3.18 -34.43 26.41
CA LEU A 176 2.60 -33.64 27.50
C LEU A 176 1.47 -32.75 26.95
N PRO A 177 0.28 -32.73 27.59
CA PRO A 177 -0.76 -31.75 27.30
C PRO A 177 -0.43 -30.46 28.09
N GLY A 178 0.21 -29.50 27.42
CA GLY A 178 0.64 -28.23 28.02
C GLY A 178 0.28 -27.02 27.16
N ALA A 179 -0.99 -26.90 26.76
CA ALA A 179 -1.51 -25.85 25.87
C ALA A 179 -1.91 -24.55 26.59
N SER A 180 -1.44 -24.29 27.80
CA SER A 180 -1.82 -23.11 28.62
C SER A 180 -0.85 -21.92 28.48
N GLY A 181 0.31 -22.09 27.83
CA GLY A 181 1.28 -21.02 27.60
C GLY A 181 1.04 -20.14 26.36
N ALA A 182 0.16 -20.58 25.44
CA ALA A 182 -0.09 -19.85 24.19
C ALA A 182 -0.81 -18.50 24.44
N HIS A 183 -1.78 -18.47 25.35
CA HIS A 183 -2.56 -17.26 25.64
C HIS A 183 -1.75 -16.13 26.27
N MET A 184 -0.76 -16.43 27.13
CA MET A 184 0.12 -15.40 27.70
C MET A 184 1.10 -14.81 26.68
N ARG A 185 1.44 -15.59 25.64
CA ARG A 185 2.32 -15.15 24.57
C ARG A 185 1.59 -14.22 23.61
N ASP A 186 0.33 -14.51 23.29
CA ASP A 186 -0.44 -13.72 22.33
C ASP A 186 -0.73 -12.30 22.86
N SER A 187 -1.03 -12.14 24.15
CA SER A 187 -1.25 -10.82 24.76
C SER A 187 0.01 -9.94 24.78
N TYR A 188 1.18 -10.54 24.99
CA TYR A 188 2.46 -9.83 24.88
C TYR A 188 2.76 -9.43 23.44
N ILE A 189 2.49 -10.32 22.47
CA ILE A 189 2.67 -10.03 21.05
C ILE A 189 1.75 -8.90 20.61
N THR A 190 0.46 -8.93 20.98
CA THR A 190 -0.49 -7.87 20.60
C THR A 190 -0.10 -6.52 21.19
N SER A 191 0.33 -6.47 22.45
CA SER A 191 0.81 -5.23 23.09
C SER A 191 2.01 -4.63 22.36
N ARG A 192 2.95 -5.45 21.88
CA ARG A 192 4.12 -4.98 21.12
C ARG A 192 3.75 -4.52 19.70
N LEU A 193 2.74 -5.12 19.10
CA LEU A 193 2.27 -4.81 17.75
C LEU A 193 1.34 -3.59 17.71
N GLU A 194 0.75 -3.19 18.84
CA GLU A 194 -0.20 -2.09 18.90
C GLU A 194 0.34 -0.78 18.29
N ALA A 195 1.56 -0.36 18.67
CA ALA A 195 2.15 0.87 18.13
C ALA A 195 2.42 0.79 16.61
N PRO A 196 3.07 -0.26 16.05
CA PRO A 196 3.18 -0.45 14.61
C PRO A 196 1.84 -0.51 13.87
N ILE A 197 0.82 -1.15 14.45
CA ILE A 197 -0.55 -1.20 13.89
C ILE A 197 -1.10 0.21 13.76
N GLN A 198 -1.01 1.02 14.82
CA GLN A 198 -1.49 2.41 14.81
C GLN A 198 -0.76 3.26 13.77
N VAL A 199 0.56 3.08 13.60
CA VAL A 199 1.33 3.76 12.56
C VAL A 199 0.85 3.35 11.17
N PHE A 200 0.62 2.06 10.93
CA PHE A 200 0.11 1.57 9.64
C PHE A 200 -1.30 2.10 9.35
N VAL A 201 -2.23 1.97 10.29
CA VAL A 201 -3.62 2.45 10.13
C VAL A 201 -3.67 3.96 9.92
N SER A 202 -2.94 4.73 10.73
CA SER A 202 -2.89 6.20 10.57
C SER A 202 -2.27 6.62 9.24
N THR A 203 -1.27 5.88 8.74
CA THR A 203 -0.69 6.12 7.41
C THR A 203 -1.71 5.85 6.31
N CYS A 204 -2.41 4.71 6.35
CA CYS A 204 -3.48 4.38 5.41
C CYS A 204 -4.57 5.46 5.40
N LEU A 205 -5.10 5.82 6.58
CA LEU A 205 -6.18 6.80 6.71
C LEU A 205 -5.74 8.23 6.38
N ARG A 206 -4.44 8.55 6.46
CA ARG A 206 -3.90 9.85 6.04
C ARG A 206 -3.88 10.00 4.53
N TYR A 207 -3.53 8.95 3.80
CA TYR A 207 -3.42 9.01 2.34
C TYR A 207 -4.71 8.66 1.61
N LEU A 208 -5.54 7.79 2.18
CA LEU A 208 -6.79 7.32 1.57
C LEU A 208 -7.72 8.45 1.09
N PRO A 209 -7.91 9.57 1.82
CA PRO A 209 -8.75 10.66 1.36
C PRO A 209 -8.27 11.37 0.08
N TYR A 210 -6.98 11.27 -0.28
CA TYR A 210 -6.46 11.85 -1.53
C TYR A 210 -6.82 11.02 -2.76
N PHE A 211 -7.09 9.73 -2.56
CA PHE A 211 -7.46 8.78 -3.60
C PHE A 211 -8.93 8.34 -3.46
N SER A 212 -9.73 8.97 -2.61
CA SER A 212 -11.09 8.53 -2.33
C SER A 212 -12.08 9.00 -3.40
N PHE A 213 -12.96 8.09 -3.85
CA PHE A 213 -14.18 8.43 -4.61
C PHE A 213 -15.43 8.40 -3.73
N ALA A 214 -15.33 7.91 -2.49
CA ALA A 214 -16.45 7.91 -1.57
C ALA A 214 -16.89 9.36 -1.31
N LYS A 215 -18.15 9.66 -1.62
CA LYS A 215 -18.76 10.90 -1.16
C LYS A 215 -18.62 10.93 0.36
N PRO A 216 -18.21 12.06 0.96
CA PRO A 216 -18.09 12.14 2.40
C PRO A 216 -19.47 11.95 3.01
N THR A 217 -19.78 10.72 3.41
CA THR A 217 -20.98 10.41 4.17
C THR A 217 -20.85 11.19 5.47
N SER A 218 -21.77 12.12 5.68
CA SER A 218 -21.88 12.95 6.88
C SER A 218 -22.20 12.07 8.09
N ILE A 219 -21.23 11.29 8.55
CA ILE A 219 -21.34 10.51 9.77
C ILE A 219 -20.88 11.41 10.92
N ALA A 220 -21.81 11.64 11.84
CA ALA A 220 -21.65 12.45 13.02
C ALA A 220 -20.49 11.98 13.93
N ALA A 221 -19.86 12.96 14.58
CA ALA A 221 -19.08 12.84 15.82
C ALA A 221 -17.76 12.03 15.78
N GLN A 222 -16.70 12.62 15.22
CA GLN A 222 -15.33 12.49 15.75
C GLN A 222 -14.62 13.87 15.67
N PRO A 223 -14.18 14.48 16.79
CA PRO A 223 -13.72 15.86 16.83
C PRO A 223 -12.29 16.12 16.32
N PHE A 224 -11.57 15.13 15.78
CA PHE A 224 -10.16 15.31 15.35
C PHE A 224 -9.91 15.28 13.83
N ALA A 225 -10.95 15.06 13.01
CA ALA A 225 -10.82 15.05 11.55
C ALA A 225 -11.81 16.02 10.89
N SER A 226 -11.88 17.25 11.40
CA SER A 226 -12.76 18.29 10.86
C SER A 226 -12.27 18.75 9.48
N SER A 227 -13.11 18.54 8.46
CA SER A 227 -13.33 19.42 7.30
C SER A 227 -12.19 19.72 6.31
N ALA A 228 -11.00 19.10 6.41
CA ALA A 228 -9.88 19.35 5.48
C ALA A 228 -10.11 18.81 4.06
N THR A 229 -10.75 17.64 3.95
CA THR A 229 -10.57 16.83 2.73
C THR A 229 -11.65 17.00 1.68
N GLN A 230 -12.79 17.63 2.03
CA GLN A 230 -13.87 17.87 1.06
C GLN A 230 -13.51 18.94 0.01
N HIS A 231 -12.47 19.75 0.23
CA HIS A 231 -12.10 20.83 -0.66
C HIS A 231 -10.96 20.53 -1.65
N HIS A 232 -10.26 19.38 -1.52
CA HIS A 232 -9.17 19.05 -2.44
C HIS A 232 -9.63 18.34 -3.73
N SER A 233 -10.70 17.54 -3.70
CA SER A 233 -11.17 16.83 -4.90
C SER A 233 -11.94 17.72 -5.87
N ALA A 234 -12.57 18.81 -5.39
CA ALA A 234 -13.46 19.64 -6.19
C ALA A 234 -12.77 20.65 -7.13
N LEU A 235 -11.48 20.95 -6.96
CA LEU A 235 -10.77 21.95 -7.78
C LEU A 235 -10.00 21.36 -8.98
N ILE A 236 -9.99 20.04 -9.16
CA ILE A 236 -9.23 19.36 -10.23
C ILE A 236 -10.20 18.63 -11.20
N SER A 237 -11.32 19.25 -11.54
CA SER A 237 -12.34 18.71 -12.46
C SER A 237 -12.37 19.49 -13.77
N ALA A 238 -11.21 19.59 -14.43
CA ALA A 238 -11.11 20.10 -15.80
C ALA A 238 -10.37 19.07 -16.67
N TYR A 239 -11.12 18.54 -17.66
CA TYR A 239 -10.75 17.64 -18.76
C TYR A 239 -10.69 16.12 -18.51
N ASP A 240 -11.42 15.43 -19.39
CA ASP A 240 -11.78 14.00 -19.48
C ASP A 240 -10.62 12.99 -19.41
N ASN A 241 -9.39 13.43 -19.71
CA ASN A 241 -8.21 12.55 -19.57
C ASN A 241 -7.74 12.42 -18.11
N HIS A 242 -8.06 13.39 -17.24
CA HIS A 242 -7.70 13.33 -15.83
C HIS A 242 -8.58 12.37 -15.04
N THR A 243 -9.80 12.05 -15.50
CA THR A 243 -10.71 11.13 -14.81
C THR A 243 -10.23 9.69 -14.94
N LYS A 244 -9.86 9.25 -16.15
CA LYS A 244 -9.25 7.92 -16.36
C LYS A 244 -7.94 7.77 -15.57
N ALA A 245 -7.05 8.76 -15.63
CA ALA A 245 -5.80 8.73 -14.88
C ALA A 245 -6.07 8.57 -13.37
N LYS A 246 -7.01 9.33 -12.81
CA LYS A 246 -7.44 9.20 -11.41
C LYS A 246 -8.03 7.83 -11.08
N LEU A 247 -8.80 7.23 -12.00
CA LEU A 247 -9.38 5.91 -11.80
C LEU A 247 -8.30 4.84 -11.64
N VAL A 248 -7.30 4.89 -12.52
CA VAL A 248 -6.13 4.00 -12.48
C VAL A 248 -5.29 4.26 -11.23
N GLU A 249 -4.99 5.53 -10.91
CA GLU A 249 -4.23 5.89 -9.70
C GLU A 249 -4.92 5.40 -8.43
N ASN A 250 -6.24 5.56 -8.33
CA ASN A 250 -7.01 5.08 -7.20
C ASN A 250 -7.00 3.54 -7.13
N TYR A 251 -7.23 2.86 -8.26
CA TYR A 251 -7.11 1.40 -8.32
C TYR A 251 -5.73 0.94 -7.81
N MET A 252 -4.64 1.55 -8.28
CA MET A 252 -3.28 1.21 -7.87
C MET A 252 -3.07 1.40 -6.37
N PHE A 253 -3.59 2.49 -5.80
CA PHE A 253 -3.53 2.75 -4.36
C PHE A 253 -4.32 1.72 -3.56
N LEU A 254 -5.58 1.46 -3.93
CA LEU A 254 -6.44 0.50 -3.24
C LEU A 254 -5.90 -0.92 -3.36
N ALA A 255 -5.43 -1.32 -4.55
CA ALA A 255 -4.84 -2.64 -4.78
C ALA A 255 -3.59 -2.84 -3.91
N ALA A 256 -2.71 -1.85 -3.85
CA ALA A 256 -1.55 -1.90 -2.97
C ALA A 256 -1.97 -2.00 -1.50
N LEU A 257 -2.87 -1.13 -1.03
CA LEU A 257 -3.34 -1.14 0.37
C LEU A 257 -3.96 -2.49 0.74
N THR A 258 -4.81 -3.04 -0.12
CA THR A 258 -5.43 -4.36 0.05
C THR A 258 -4.39 -5.48 0.03
N GLY A 259 -3.39 -5.42 -0.86
CA GLY A 259 -2.28 -6.37 -0.90
C GLY A 259 -1.42 -6.34 0.37
N HIS A 260 -1.08 -5.14 0.84
CA HIS A 260 -0.33 -4.95 2.07
C HIS A 260 -1.09 -5.45 3.29
N TYR A 261 -2.41 -5.22 3.36
CA TYR A 261 -3.27 -5.81 4.39
C TYR A 261 -3.26 -7.35 4.31
N ALA A 262 -3.44 -7.94 3.12
CA ALA A 262 -3.48 -9.39 2.94
C ALA A 262 -2.14 -10.07 3.25
N SER A 263 -1.03 -9.36 3.08
CA SER A 263 0.32 -9.84 3.42
C SER A 263 0.65 -9.82 4.92
N GLN A 264 -0.22 -9.24 5.76
CA GLN A 264 0.04 -9.17 7.19
C GLN A 264 -0.11 -10.55 7.87
N PRO A 265 0.57 -10.76 9.02
CA PRO A 265 0.36 -11.96 9.82
C PRO A 265 -1.07 -12.04 10.36
N ALA A 266 -1.62 -13.26 10.47
CA ALA A 266 -3.01 -13.49 10.89
C ALA A 266 -3.37 -12.86 12.25
N VAL A 267 -2.41 -12.80 13.18
CA VAL A 267 -2.58 -12.18 14.51
C VAL A 267 -2.94 -10.69 14.42
N VAL A 268 -2.55 -10.02 13.35
CA VAL A 268 -2.75 -8.59 13.13
C VAL A 268 -4.08 -8.29 12.43
N HIS A 269 -4.69 -9.28 11.77
CA HIS A 269 -5.89 -9.06 10.97
C HIS A 269 -7.09 -8.60 11.82
N GLN A 270 -7.29 -9.16 13.00
CA GLN A 270 -8.42 -8.81 13.86
C GLN A 270 -8.42 -7.31 14.28
N PRO A 271 -7.34 -6.75 14.85
CA PRO A 271 -7.30 -5.33 15.17
C PRO A 271 -7.26 -4.40 13.95
N LEU A 272 -6.70 -4.87 12.81
CA LEU A 272 -6.74 -4.07 11.57
C LEU A 272 -8.15 -4.02 10.96
N ALA A 273 -8.90 -5.12 11.05
CA ALA A 273 -10.22 -5.25 10.45
C ALA A 273 -11.20 -4.21 11.01
N SER A 274 -11.20 -3.99 12.34
CA SER A 274 -12.15 -3.06 12.99
C SER A 274 -11.97 -1.61 12.55
N HIS A 275 -10.79 -1.20 12.10
CA HIS A 275 -10.50 0.19 11.75
C HIS A 275 -10.41 0.45 10.25
N LEU A 276 -9.84 -0.49 9.49
CA LEU A 276 -9.52 -0.26 8.08
C LEU A 276 -10.52 -0.90 7.13
N LEU A 277 -11.06 -2.08 7.48
CA LEU A 277 -11.75 -2.93 6.52
C LEU A 277 -13.09 -2.36 6.08
N GLU A 278 -13.88 -1.78 7.00
CA GLU A 278 -15.15 -1.13 6.66
C GLU A 278 -14.91 0.03 5.68
N ARG A 279 -13.93 0.89 5.99
CA ARG A 279 -13.60 2.02 5.13
C ARG A 279 -13.06 1.56 3.77
N LEU A 280 -12.19 0.55 3.76
CA LEU A 280 -11.63 -0.01 2.54
C LEU A 280 -12.72 -0.59 1.63
N GLY A 281 -13.69 -1.31 2.19
CA GLY A 281 -14.84 -1.82 1.43
C GLY A 281 -15.67 -0.68 0.82
N GLN A 282 -15.93 0.39 1.57
CA GLN A 282 -16.63 1.56 1.08
C GLN A 282 -15.91 2.23 -0.10
N GLU A 283 -14.58 2.41 -0.01
CA GLU A 283 -13.78 3.01 -1.09
C GLU A 283 -13.77 2.13 -2.35
N TRP A 284 -13.62 0.82 -2.19
CA TRP A 284 -13.71 -0.12 -3.31
C TRP A 284 -15.08 -0.07 -3.98
N HIS A 285 -16.17 -0.06 -3.21
CA HIS A 285 -17.52 0.06 -3.77
C HIS A 285 -17.74 1.39 -4.50
N ALA A 286 -17.22 2.49 -3.97
CA ALA A 286 -17.27 3.80 -4.59
C ALA A 286 -16.44 3.84 -5.89
N TRP A 287 -15.27 3.19 -5.89
CA TRP A 287 -14.46 3.03 -7.09
C TRP A 287 -15.17 2.23 -8.19
N VAL A 288 -15.86 1.13 -7.84
CA VAL A 288 -16.69 0.38 -8.80
C VAL A 288 -17.81 1.26 -9.37
N ASP A 289 -18.51 2.02 -8.52
CA ASP A 289 -19.60 2.91 -8.95
C ASP A 289 -19.11 4.03 -9.86
N GLU A 290 -17.94 4.59 -9.57
CA GLU A 290 -17.34 5.63 -10.39
C GLU A 290 -16.85 5.05 -11.72
N THR A 291 -16.25 3.85 -11.72
CA THR A 291 -15.87 3.14 -12.95
C THR A 291 -17.09 2.87 -13.83
N ASP A 292 -18.18 2.38 -13.23
CA ASP A 292 -19.47 2.16 -13.90
C ASP A 292 -20.03 3.46 -14.48
N ALA A 293 -20.02 4.55 -13.71
CA ALA A 293 -20.47 5.85 -14.19
C ALA A 293 -19.62 6.38 -15.36
N GLN A 294 -18.30 6.25 -15.30
CA GLN A 294 -17.42 6.70 -16.38
C GLN A 294 -17.62 5.87 -17.66
N ILE A 295 -17.68 4.55 -17.56
CA ILE A 295 -17.81 3.67 -18.74
C ILE A 295 -19.22 3.77 -19.33
N ASN A 296 -20.27 3.59 -18.50
CA ASN A 296 -21.63 3.47 -18.99
C ASN A 296 -22.33 4.82 -19.24
N LYS A 297 -21.98 5.88 -18.49
CA LYS A 297 -22.63 7.20 -18.67
C LYS A 297 -21.80 8.17 -19.51
N GLN A 298 -20.47 8.12 -19.38
CA GLN A 298 -19.58 9.04 -20.10
C GLN A 298 -18.99 8.42 -21.37
N GLY A 299 -19.19 7.11 -21.59
CA GLY A 299 -18.64 6.40 -22.76
C GLY A 299 -17.13 6.24 -22.69
N ALA A 300 -16.53 6.27 -21.49
CA ALA A 300 -15.11 6.09 -21.32
C ALA A 300 -14.68 4.69 -21.80
N MET A 301 -13.62 4.64 -22.60
CA MET A 301 -13.07 3.38 -23.10
C MET A 301 -12.04 2.81 -22.11
N LEU A 302 -12.39 1.70 -21.46
CA LEU A 302 -11.47 0.89 -20.67
C LEU A 302 -10.88 -0.21 -21.55
N ALA A 303 -9.56 -0.40 -21.52
CA ALA A 303 -8.95 -1.49 -22.27
C ALA A 303 -9.35 -2.83 -21.65
N ARG A 304 -9.63 -3.83 -22.49
CA ARG A 304 -10.01 -5.17 -22.02
C ARG A 304 -8.97 -5.78 -21.08
N SER A 305 -7.68 -5.57 -21.35
CA SER A 305 -6.59 -6.04 -20.50
C SER A 305 -6.59 -5.42 -19.11
N GLU A 306 -6.93 -4.13 -18.99
CA GLU A 306 -7.06 -3.43 -17.70
C GLU A 306 -8.22 -4.03 -16.91
N ALA A 307 -9.37 -4.22 -17.56
CA ALA A 307 -10.54 -4.84 -16.94
C ALA A 307 -10.26 -6.28 -16.46
N GLU A 308 -9.56 -7.07 -17.27
CA GLU A 308 -9.13 -8.44 -16.93
C GLU A 308 -8.18 -8.46 -15.74
N GLU A 309 -7.17 -7.58 -15.72
CA GLU A 309 -6.23 -7.43 -14.60
C GLU A 309 -6.97 -7.09 -13.30
N TRP A 310 -7.86 -6.09 -13.33
CA TRP A 310 -8.62 -5.67 -12.16
C TRP A 310 -9.53 -6.77 -11.64
N THR A 311 -10.15 -7.52 -12.55
CA THR A 311 -11.01 -8.64 -12.20
C THR A 311 -10.22 -9.80 -11.59
N ASN A 312 -9.07 -10.13 -12.16
CA ASN A 312 -8.19 -11.18 -11.63
C ASN A 312 -7.69 -10.81 -10.22
N PHE A 313 -7.37 -9.54 -9.98
CA PHE A 313 -7.02 -9.05 -8.65
C PHE A 313 -8.18 -9.20 -7.66
N LEU A 314 -9.39 -8.74 -8.02
CA LEU A 314 -10.57 -8.86 -7.16
C LEU A 314 -10.93 -10.33 -6.87
N ASP A 315 -10.84 -11.21 -7.87
CA ASP A 315 -11.06 -12.65 -7.73
C ASP A 315 -10.01 -13.29 -6.81
N SER A 316 -8.74 -12.92 -6.97
CA SER A 316 -7.66 -13.41 -6.11
C SER A 316 -7.89 -13.00 -4.66
N VAL A 317 -8.15 -11.72 -4.39
CA VAL A 317 -8.32 -11.26 -3.01
C VAL A 317 -9.59 -11.83 -2.37
N ALA A 318 -10.68 -11.99 -3.13
CA ALA A 318 -11.91 -12.59 -2.64
C ALA A 318 -11.79 -14.09 -2.30
N THR A 319 -10.76 -14.77 -2.82
CA THR A 319 -10.54 -16.22 -2.62
C THR A 319 -9.38 -16.53 -1.69
N SER A 320 -8.28 -15.77 -1.73
CA SER A 320 -7.04 -16.05 -0.99
C SER A 320 -6.86 -15.21 0.28
N GLY A 321 -7.72 -14.21 0.53
CA GLY A 321 -7.57 -13.29 1.65
C GLY A 321 -7.97 -13.86 3.00
N SER A 322 -7.63 -13.11 4.06
CA SER A 322 -8.22 -13.27 5.40
C SER A 322 -9.75 -13.40 5.30
N PRO A 323 -10.42 -14.24 6.11
CA PRO A 323 -11.86 -14.48 5.99
C PRO A 323 -12.68 -13.18 6.01
N GLU A 324 -12.30 -12.21 6.83
CA GLU A 324 -12.95 -10.90 6.90
C GLU A 324 -12.76 -10.08 5.61
N LEU A 325 -11.52 -10.04 5.10
CA LEU A 325 -11.21 -9.36 3.84
C LEU A 325 -11.94 -10.00 2.67
N SER A 326 -11.88 -11.34 2.58
CA SER A 326 -12.52 -12.13 1.54
C SER A 326 -14.03 -11.90 1.52
N ARG A 327 -14.67 -11.75 2.68
CA ARG A 327 -16.10 -11.42 2.78
C ARG A 327 -16.41 -10.05 2.18
N VAL A 328 -15.66 -9.01 2.54
CA VAL A 328 -15.87 -7.66 2.01
C VAL A 328 -15.55 -7.60 0.52
N MET A 329 -14.42 -8.16 0.11
CA MET A 329 -13.98 -8.15 -1.30
C MET A 329 -14.85 -9.01 -2.21
N ARG A 330 -15.51 -10.06 -1.68
CA ARG A 330 -16.54 -10.80 -2.43
C ARG A 330 -17.70 -9.89 -2.83
N GLY A 331 -18.19 -9.05 -1.91
CA GLY A 331 -19.21 -8.06 -2.24
C GLY A 331 -18.78 -7.08 -3.32
N VAL A 332 -17.52 -6.61 -3.26
CA VAL A 332 -16.92 -5.73 -4.29
C VAL A 332 -16.85 -6.43 -5.65
N ARG A 333 -16.32 -7.66 -5.67
CA ARG A 333 -16.18 -8.50 -6.87
C ARG A 333 -17.54 -8.81 -7.52
N ASP A 334 -18.53 -9.16 -6.72
CA ASP A 334 -19.87 -9.51 -7.22
C ASP A 334 -20.54 -8.27 -7.83
N LYS A 335 -20.40 -7.10 -7.18
CA LYS A 335 -20.86 -5.81 -7.73
C LYS A 335 -20.13 -5.45 -9.03
N TRP A 336 -18.80 -5.61 -9.06
CA TRP A 336 -18.00 -5.41 -10.27
C TRP A 336 -18.48 -6.31 -11.42
N SER A 337 -18.67 -7.61 -11.15
CA SER A 337 -19.11 -8.59 -12.14
C SER A 337 -20.51 -8.28 -12.66
N SER A 338 -21.43 -7.83 -11.79
CA SER A 338 -22.79 -7.45 -12.17
C SER A 338 -22.82 -6.22 -13.10
N ARG A 339 -22.00 -5.20 -12.83
CA ARG A 339 -22.03 -3.93 -13.59
C ARG A 339 -21.11 -3.90 -14.81
N LEU A 340 -19.94 -4.51 -14.68
CA LEU A 340 -18.82 -4.37 -15.61
C LEU A 340 -18.29 -5.73 -16.11
N GLY A 341 -18.85 -6.86 -15.67
CA GLY A 341 -18.42 -8.19 -16.10
C GLY A 341 -18.52 -8.42 -17.61
N TRP A 342 -19.46 -7.73 -18.27
CA TRP A 342 -19.63 -7.79 -19.72
C TRP A 342 -18.40 -7.30 -20.50
N LEU A 343 -17.57 -6.41 -19.94
CA LEU A 343 -16.32 -5.94 -20.56
C LEU A 343 -15.31 -7.07 -20.83
N ILE A 344 -15.43 -8.16 -20.07
CA ILE A 344 -14.54 -9.32 -20.12
C ILE A 344 -15.27 -10.54 -20.71
N GLY A 345 -16.51 -10.36 -21.16
CA GLY A 345 -17.36 -11.45 -21.64
C GLY A 345 -17.89 -12.34 -20.51
N ARG A 346 -17.86 -11.88 -19.25
CA ARG A 346 -18.58 -12.57 -18.15
C ARG A 346 -20.04 -12.16 -18.24
N THR A 347 -20.91 -13.14 -18.50
CA THR A 347 -22.36 -12.91 -18.41
C THR A 347 -22.72 -12.64 -16.95
N PRO A 348 -23.52 -11.59 -16.65
CA PRO A 348 -24.02 -11.40 -15.30
C PRO A 348 -24.79 -12.66 -14.90
N MET A 349 -24.55 -13.18 -13.69
CA MET A 349 -25.39 -14.23 -13.16
C MET A 349 -26.78 -13.64 -12.97
N VAL A 350 -27.71 -14.04 -13.84
CA VAL A 350 -29.12 -13.73 -13.70
C VAL A 350 -29.59 -14.55 -12.50
N GLU A 351 -29.87 -13.86 -11.39
CA GLU A 351 -30.39 -14.45 -10.16
C GLU A 351 -31.85 -14.89 -10.31
#